data_AF-A0A2S3U6D3-F1
#
_entry.id   AF-A0A2S3U6D3-F1
#
_cell.length_a   1.000
_cell.length_b   1.000
_cell.length_c   1.000
_cell.angle_alpha   90.00
_cell.angle_beta   90.00
_cell.angle_gamma   90.00
#
_symmetry.space_group_name_H-M   'P 1'
#
loop_
_entity.id
_entity.type
_entity.pdbx_description
1 polymer ?
#
loop_
_entity_poly.entity_id
_entity_poly.type
_entity_poly.pdbx_seq_one_letter_code
_entity_poly.pdbx_strand_id
1 'polypeptide(L)'
;MTPQLTKADRKVLKKLLKKSKQLPGGYIPINRHAESEQKYYLNHLWKEKLIWDATMPDTPEKQNGMPTHNAIKLSPDGLHYFEKYHEYKRDQFLSGIVWPIIVATITSLIANMPNWLPWLIKLLK
;
A
#
# COMPACT_ATOMS: atom_id res chain seq x y z
N MET A 1 -0.02 2.95 14.87
CA MET A 1 -0.67 1.65 14.59
C MET A 1 -1.14 1.69 13.14
N THR A 2 -0.75 0.75 12.28
CA THR A 2 -1.15 0.77 10.86
C THR A 2 -2.64 0.42 10.75
N PRO A 3 -3.49 1.27 10.16
CA PRO A 3 -4.93 1.00 10.09
C PRO A 3 -5.20 -0.26 9.26
N GLN A 4 -6.15 -1.09 9.72
CA GLN A 4 -6.49 -2.33 9.02
C GLN A 4 -7.46 -2.05 7.87
N LEU A 5 -6.91 -1.73 6.70
CA LEU A 5 -7.69 -1.52 5.48
C LEU A 5 -8.18 -2.85 4.88
N THR A 6 -9.39 -2.82 4.32
CA THR A 6 -9.91 -3.94 3.53
C THR A 6 -9.07 -4.17 2.26
N LYS A 7 -9.27 -5.29 1.57
CA LYS A 7 -8.58 -5.54 0.29
C LYS A 7 -8.95 -4.50 -0.77
N ALA A 8 -10.19 -4.01 -0.76
CA ALA A 8 -10.67 -3.00 -1.69
C ALA A 8 -10.03 -1.63 -1.41
N ASP A 9 -10.01 -1.19 -0.15
CA ASP A 9 -9.34 0.04 0.29
C ASP A 9 -7.87 0.05 -0.12
N ARG A 10 -7.15 -1.06 0.14
CA ARG A 10 -5.74 -1.19 -0.25
C ARG A 10 -5.56 -1.10 -1.77
N LYS A 11 -6.47 -1.65 -2.56
CA LYS A 11 -6.42 -1.53 -4.03
C LYS A 11 -6.60 -0.08 -4.47
N VAL A 12 -7.50 0.66 -3.84
CA VAL A 12 -7.70 2.10 -4.09
C VAL A 12 -6.46 2.89 -3.68
N LEU A 13 -5.96 2.72 -2.46
CA LEU A 13 -4.77 3.40 -1.96
C LEU A 13 -3.53 3.14 -2.85
N LYS A 14 -3.34 1.89 -3.31
CA LYS A 14 -2.25 1.56 -4.25
C LYS A 14 -2.38 2.27 -5.59
N LYS A 15 -3.61 2.41 -6.12
CA LYS A 15 -3.88 3.19 -7.34
C LYS A 15 -3.58 4.68 -7.11
N LEU A 16 -3.99 5.24 -5.98
CA LEU A 16 -3.72 6.63 -5.61
C LEU A 16 -2.21 6.89 -5.47
N LEU A 17 -1.49 6.01 -4.78
CA LEU A 17 -0.04 6.09 -4.66
C LEU A 17 0.64 6.09 -6.03
N LYS A 18 0.23 5.20 -6.94
CA LYS A 18 0.76 5.17 -8.31
C LYS A 18 0.47 6.47 -9.05
N LYS A 19 -0.75 7.01 -8.95
CA LYS A 19 -1.12 8.30 -9.55
C LYS A 19 -0.33 9.46 -8.97
N SER A 20 -0.12 9.51 -7.65
CA SER A 20 0.65 10.59 -7.01
C SER A 20 2.09 10.67 -7.52
N LYS A 21 2.72 9.52 -7.85
CA LYS A 21 4.07 9.49 -8.40
C LYS A 21 4.15 9.98 -9.85
N GLN A 22 3.03 9.97 -10.57
CA GLN A 22 2.95 10.40 -11.97
C GLN A 22 2.60 11.89 -12.10
N LEU A 23 2.06 12.49 -11.05
CA LEU A 23 1.54 13.86 -11.08
C LEU A 23 2.47 14.82 -10.34
N PRO A 24 2.72 16.02 -10.89
CA PRO A 24 3.59 17.00 -10.26
C PRO A 24 3.07 17.37 -8.87
N GLY A 25 3.97 17.37 -7.87
CA GLY A 25 3.63 17.67 -6.48
C GLY A 25 2.75 16.65 -5.77
N GLY A 26 2.41 15.52 -6.42
CA GLY A 26 1.59 14.46 -5.85
C GLY A 26 0.10 14.80 -5.73
N TYR A 27 -0.37 15.85 -6.38
CA TYR A 27 -1.78 16.26 -6.40
C TYR A 27 -2.58 15.38 -7.36
N ILE A 28 -3.56 14.65 -6.83
CA ILE A 28 -4.42 13.77 -7.63
C ILE A 28 -5.76 14.48 -7.83
N PRO A 29 -6.14 14.83 -9.08
CA PRO A 29 -7.44 15.45 -9.34
C PRO A 29 -8.55 14.47 -9.01
N ILE A 30 -9.57 14.95 -8.31
CA ILE A 30 -10.78 14.18 -8.00
C ILE A 30 -12.02 14.92 -8.46
N ASN A 31 -12.91 14.21 -9.13
CA ASN A 31 -14.24 14.73 -9.38
C ASN A 31 -15.13 14.37 -8.18
N ARG A 32 -15.43 15.34 -7.31
CA ARG A 32 -16.30 15.15 -6.14
C ARG A 32 -17.76 14.86 -6.50
N HIS A 33 -18.15 15.14 -7.73
CA HIS A 33 -19.49 14.84 -8.26
C HIS A 33 -19.56 13.45 -8.93
N ALA A 34 -18.44 12.74 -9.06
CA ALA A 34 -18.41 11.38 -9.58
C ALA A 34 -18.90 10.36 -8.53
N GLU A 35 -19.27 9.18 -9.04
CA GLU A 35 -20.01 8.07 -8.40
C GLU A 35 -19.80 7.83 -6.89
N SER A 36 -20.87 7.34 -6.25
CA SER A 36 -20.97 7.06 -4.81
C SER A 36 -19.89 6.12 -4.27
N GLU A 37 -19.46 5.12 -5.07
CA GLU A 37 -18.50 4.11 -4.62
C GLU A 37 -17.08 4.69 -4.47
N GLN A 38 -16.64 5.53 -5.41
CA GLN A 38 -15.35 6.21 -5.29
C GLN A 38 -15.34 7.18 -4.09
N LYS A 39 -16.46 7.87 -3.86
CA LYS A 39 -16.64 8.75 -2.71
C LYS A 39 -16.55 7.97 -1.39
N TYR A 40 -17.12 6.77 -1.32
CA TYR A 40 -17.02 5.91 -0.13
C TYR A 40 -15.57 5.58 0.23
N TYR A 41 -14.78 5.04 -0.71
CA TYR A 41 -13.38 4.67 -0.42
C TYR A 41 -12.51 5.87 -0.12
N LEU A 42 -12.70 6.99 -0.81
CA LEU A 42 -11.97 8.22 -0.52
C LEU A 42 -12.30 8.75 0.88
N ASN A 43 -13.58 8.75 1.27
CA ASN A 43 -14.00 9.17 2.61
C ASN A 43 -13.41 8.26 3.70
N HIS A 44 -13.37 6.95 3.45
CA HIS A 44 -12.76 6.00 4.39
C HIS A 44 -11.25 6.24 4.53
N LEU A 45 -10.51 6.39 3.42
CA LEU A 45 -9.07 6.69 3.45
C LEU A 45 -8.76 8.05 4.09
N TRP A 46 -9.66 9.03 3.95
CA TRP A 46 -9.56 10.33 4.59
C TRP A 46 -9.78 10.22 6.11
N LYS A 47 -10.78 9.44 6.55
CA LYS A 47 -11.03 9.16 7.96
C LYS A 47 -9.85 8.46 8.64
N GLU A 48 -9.20 7.55 7.92
CA GLU A 48 -7.96 6.88 8.36
C GLU A 48 -6.70 7.76 8.25
N LYS A 49 -6.85 9.04 7.88
CA LYS A 49 -5.77 10.04 7.74
C LYS A 49 -4.68 9.65 6.74
N LEU A 50 -5.00 8.80 5.77
CA LEU A 50 -4.06 8.34 4.73
C LEU A 50 -4.04 9.27 3.52
N ILE A 51 -5.09 10.05 3.33
CA ILE A 51 -5.18 11.10 2.32
C ILE A 51 -5.73 12.39 2.92
N TRP A 52 -5.38 13.51 2.33
CA TRP A 52 -5.92 14.83 2.64
C TRP A 52 -6.51 15.47 1.39
N ASP A 53 -7.52 16.29 1.63
CA ASP A 53 -8.06 17.16 0.62
C ASP A 53 -7.04 18.26 0.28
N ALA A 54 -6.94 18.59 -1.00
CA ALA A 54 -6.01 19.57 -1.51
C ALA A 54 -6.65 20.38 -2.64
N THR A 55 -6.05 21.53 -2.91
CA THR A 55 -6.35 22.37 -4.06
C THR A 55 -5.19 22.22 -5.05
N MET A 56 -5.49 22.04 -6.33
CA MET A 56 -4.45 22.12 -7.36
C MET A 56 -3.80 23.51 -7.36
N PRO A 57 -2.48 23.61 -7.57
CA PRO A 57 -1.75 24.89 -7.48
C PRO A 57 -2.26 25.95 -8.46
N ASP A 58 -2.78 25.54 -9.62
CA ASP A 58 -3.29 26.46 -10.65
C ASP A 58 -4.79 26.76 -10.52
N THR A 59 -5.46 26.26 -9.46
CA THR A 59 -6.89 26.54 -9.23
C THR A 59 -7.04 27.76 -8.35
N PRO A 60 -7.90 28.73 -8.71
CA PRO A 60 -8.19 29.86 -7.84
C PRO A 60 -8.70 29.34 -6.48
N GLU A 61 -8.02 29.72 -5.39
CA GLU A 61 -8.29 29.22 -4.02
C GLU A 61 -9.76 29.35 -3.58
N LYS A 62 -10.49 30.30 -4.16
CA LYS A 62 -11.91 30.55 -3.90
C LYS A 62 -12.67 30.71 -5.21
N GLN A 63 -13.52 29.74 -5.54
CA GLN A 63 -14.64 29.97 -6.43
C GLN A 63 -15.84 30.35 -5.57
N ASN A 64 -16.41 31.54 -5.79
CA ASN A 64 -17.59 32.04 -5.07
C ASN A 64 -17.43 32.06 -3.52
N GLY A 65 -16.23 32.33 -3.02
CA GLY A 65 -15.96 32.41 -1.57
C GLY A 65 -15.79 31.08 -0.84
N MET A 66 -15.95 29.94 -1.53
CA MET A 66 -15.78 28.60 -0.98
C MET A 66 -14.41 28.01 -1.34
N PRO A 67 -13.72 27.33 -0.40
CA PRO A 67 -12.44 26.68 -0.69
C PRO A 67 -12.62 25.53 -1.67
N THR A 68 -11.91 25.59 -2.80
CA THR A 68 -12.00 24.60 -3.89
C THR A 68 -11.11 23.40 -3.62
N HIS A 69 -11.62 22.38 -2.93
CA HIS A 69 -10.90 21.12 -2.73
C HIS A 69 -11.09 20.19 -3.93
N ASN A 70 -10.42 20.46 -5.05
CA ASN A 70 -10.54 19.70 -6.30
C ASN A 70 -9.53 18.56 -6.47
N ALA A 71 -8.64 18.38 -5.50
CA ALA A 71 -7.61 17.34 -5.51
C ALA A 71 -7.50 16.65 -4.15
N ILE A 72 -6.76 15.55 -4.15
CA ILE A 72 -6.29 14.89 -2.92
C ILE A 72 -4.79 14.73 -2.98
N LYS A 73 -4.17 14.67 -1.81
CA LYS A 73 -2.76 14.34 -1.63
C LYS A 73 -2.63 13.20 -0.62
N LEU A 74 -1.67 12.30 -0.81
CA LEU A 74 -1.38 11.31 0.22
C LEU A 74 -0.71 11.99 1.42
N SER A 75 -1.10 11.60 2.62
CA SER A 75 -0.38 11.96 3.83
C SER A 75 0.93 11.17 3.92
N PRO A 76 1.88 11.56 4.80
CA PRO A 76 3.07 10.76 5.05
C PRO A 76 2.75 9.30 5.42
N ASP A 77 1.70 9.08 6.22
CA ASP A 77 1.25 7.72 6.56
C ASP A 77 0.65 6.98 5.36
N GLY A 78 -0.07 7.67 4.47
CA GLY A 78 -0.57 7.08 3.23
C GLY A 78 0.54 6.68 2.27
N LEU A 79 1.61 7.47 2.19
CA LEU A 79 2.78 7.19 1.35
C LEU A 79 3.53 5.93 1.82
N HIS A 80 3.72 5.80 3.13
CA HIS A 80 4.46 4.69 3.75
C HIS A 80 3.55 3.54 4.24
N TYR A 81 2.25 3.56 3.91
CA TYR A 81 1.29 2.57 4.40
C TYR A 81 1.71 1.13 4.09
N PHE A 82 2.13 0.87 2.85
CA PHE A 82 2.48 -0.49 2.42
C PHE A 82 3.77 -1.00 3.05
N GLU A 83 4.74 -0.13 3.32
CA GLU A 83 5.96 -0.48 4.04
C GLU A 83 5.61 -0.93 5.46
N LYS A 84 4.88 -0.09 6.20
CA LYS A 84 4.40 -0.41 7.55
C LYS A 84 3.50 -1.65 7.59
N TYR A 85 2.67 -1.85 6.56
CA TYR A 85 1.79 -3.02 6.45
C TYR A 85 2.59 -4.32 6.22
N HIS A 86 3.60 -4.27 5.36
CA HIS A 86 4.47 -5.42 5.08
C HIS A 86 5.34 -5.77 6.27
N GLU A 87 5.90 -4.77 6.96
CA GLU A 87 6.64 -4.97 8.21
C GLU A 87 5.78 -5.63 9.28
N TYR A 88 4.58 -5.10 9.53
CA TYR A 88 3.64 -5.70 10.48
C TYR A 88 3.29 -7.15 10.11
N LYS A 89 3.04 -7.43 8.83
CA LYS A 89 2.73 -8.79 8.37
C LYS A 89 3.92 -9.73 8.46
N ARG A 90 5.13 -9.24 8.19
CA ARG A 90 6.35 -10.00 8.37
C ARG A 90 6.58 -10.30 9.84
N ASP A 91 6.41 -9.33 10.72
CA ASP A 91 6.59 -9.53 12.16
C ASP A 91 5.57 -10.53 12.71
N GLN A 92 4.29 -10.44 12.32
CA GLN A 92 3.30 -11.46 12.67
C GLN A 92 3.65 -12.86 12.16
N PHE A 93 4.27 -12.95 10.98
CA PHE A 93 4.70 -14.20 10.38
C PHE A 93 5.92 -14.80 11.11
N LEU A 94 6.89 -13.95 11.46
CA LEU A 94 8.10 -14.33 12.20
C LEU A 94 7.82 -14.63 13.67
N SER A 95 6.89 -13.92 14.30
CA SER A 95 6.49 -14.12 15.69
C SER A 95 5.49 -15.26 15.87
N GLY A 96 5.04 -15.90 14.79
CA GLY A 96 4.04 -16.98 14.81
C GLY A 96 4.63 -18.39 14.67
N ILE A 97 3.77 -19.40 14.80
CA ILE A 97 4.08 -20.85 14.62
C ILE A 97 4.64 -21.16 13.21
N VAL A 98 4.52 -20.23 12.27
CA VAL A 98 4.95 -20.42 10.88
C VAL A 98 6.47 -20.46 10.74
N TRP A 99 7.23 -19.69 11.54
CA TRP A 99 8.69 -19.73 11.50
C TRP A 99 9.26 -21.12 11.85
N PRO A 100 8.85 -21.77 12.97
CA PRO A 100 9.19 -23.16 13.25
C PRO A 100 8.82 -24.15 12.13
N ILE A 101 7.67 -23.98 11.47
CA ILE A 101 7.23 -24.85 10.37
C ILE A 101 8.14 -24.69 9.15
N ILE A 102 8.50 -23.44 8.78
CA ILE A 102 9.40 -23.17 7.66
C ILE A 102 10.79 -23.72 7.94
N VAL A 103 11.32 -23.48 9.15
CA VAL A 103 12.61 -24.03 9.57
C VAL A 103 12.57 -25.55 9.53
N ALA A 104 11.53 -26.19 10.07
CA ALA A 104 11.39 -27.65 10.04
C ALA A 104 11.25 -28.20 8.61
N THR A 105 10.55 -27.50 7.72
CA THR A 105 10.38 -27.91 6.32
C THR A 105 11.68 -27.75 5.52
N ILE A 106 12.42 -26.65 5.70
CA ILE A 106 13.74 -26.46 5.07
C ILE A 106 14.72 -27.49 5.62
N THR A 107 14.73 -27.71 6.94
CA THR A 107 15.63 -28.68 7.59
C THR A 107 15.28 -30.11 7.16
N SER A 108 14.01 -30.47 7.04
CA SER A 108 13.60 -31.78 6.53
C SER A 108 13.90 -31.93 5.04
N LEU A 109 13.76 -30.89 4.23
CA LEU A 109 14.19 -30.89 2.83
C LEU A 109 15.70 -31.08 2.72
N ILE A 110 16.52 -30.37 3.50
CA ILE A 110 17.98 -30.51 3.50
C ILE A 110 18.40 -31.89 4.02
N ALA A 111 17.76 -32.38 5.09
CA ALA A 111 18.08 -33.67 5.68
C ALA A 111 17.60 -34.86 4.82
N ASN A 112 16.49 -34.71 4.09
CA ASN A 112 15.97 -35.69 3.13
C ASN A 112 16.42 -35.40 1.69
N MET A 113 17.32 -34.46 1.43
CA MET A 113 17.90 -34.31 0.09
C MET A 113 18.86 -35.48 -0.14
N PRO A 114 18.62 -36.36 -1.14
CA PRO A 114 19.65 -37.32 -1.54
C PRO A 114 20.89 -36.56 -2.07
N ASN A 115 21.99 -37.24 -2.32
CA ASN A 115 23.30 -36.68 -2.74
C ASN A 115 23.33 -35.94 -4.12
N TRP A 116 22.26 -35.29 -4.56
CA TRP A 116 22.12 -34.64 -5.89
C TRP A 116 22.32 -33.12 -5.86
N LEU A 117 22.39 -32.48 -4.69
CA LEU A 117 22.78 -31.07 -4.55
C LEU A 117 24.14 -30.76 -5.23
N PRO A 118 25.18 -31.61 -5.13
CA PRO A 118 26.42 -31.43 -5.89
C PRO A 118 26.22 -31.55 -7.42
N TRP A 119 25.21 -32.29 -7.87
CA TRP A 119 24.89 -32.51 -9.28
C TRP A 119 24.21 -31.28 -9.90
N LEU A 120 23.35 -30.61 -9.13
CA LEU A 120 22.68 -29.36 -9.52
C LEU A 120 23.67 -28.18 -9.63
N ILE A 121 24.64 -28.10 -8.71
CA ILE A 121 25.73 -27.10 -8.76
C ILE A 121 26.63 -27.33 -9.99
N LYS A 122 26.83 -28.58 -10.40
CA LYS A 122 27.54 -28.93 -11.64
C LYS A 122 26.78 -28.55 -12.93
N LEU A 123 25.46 -28.48 -12.88
CA LEU A 123 24.60 -28.16 -14.04
C LEU A 123 24.43 -26.65 -14.27
N LEU A 124 24.72 -25.85 -13.24
CA LEU A 124 24.65 -24.39 -13.26
C LEU A 124 26.02 -23.72 -13.55
N LYS A 125 27.07 -24.51 -13.81
CA LYS A 125 28.42 -24.07 -14.11
C LYS A 125 28.78 -24.42 -15.55
#